data_AF-A0A6L7CIJ3-F1
#
_entry.id   AF-A0A6L7CIJ3-F1
#
_cell.length_a   1.000
_cell.length_b   1.000
_cell.length_c   1.000
_cell.angle_alpha   90.00
_cell.angle_beta   90.00
_cell.angle_gamma   90.00
#
_symmetry.space_group_name_H-M   'P 1'
#
loop_
_entity.id
_entity.type
_entity.pdbx_description
1 polymer ?
#
loop_
_entity_poly.entity_id
_entity_poly.type
_entity_poly.pdbx_seq_one_letter_code
_entity_poly.pdbx_strand_id
1 'polypeptide(L)'
;QANTLVINADENILQGWLDLQRVWFDNRNDPDMMKAGIADWQKRYPNNPGAKMLPTQLVNVKAFKPASTNKIALLLPLNGQAAVFGRTIQQGFEAAKNIGTQPVAAQVAAAPAADVAEQPQPQTVDGVASPAQASVSDLTGEQPAAQPAPVSTPAATTTAVSAPANPSAELKIYDTSSQPLSQILSQVQQDGASIVVGPLLKNNVEELLKSNTPLNVLALNQPENIENRVNICYFALSPEDEARDAARHIRDQGKQAPLVLIPRSSLGDR
;
A
#
# COMPACT_ATOMS: atom_id res chain seq x y z
N GLN A 1 38.68 3.32 -3.60
CA GLN A 1 39.27 2.86 -4.87
C GLN A 1 38.38 1.75 -5.38
N ALA A 2 37.59 2.01 -6.43
CA ALA A 2 36.78 0.97 -7.06
C ALA A 2 37.71 0.13 -7.92
N ASN A 3 37.86 -1.16 -7.60
CA ASN A 3 38.56 -2.10 -8.45
C ASN A 3 37.90 -2.10 -9.83
N THR A 4 38.66 -1.70 -10.84
CA THR A 4 38.31 -1.85 -12.25
C THR A 4 38.10 -3.33 -12.50
N LEU A 5 36.84 -3.73 -12.65
CA LEU A 5 36.47 -5.08 -13.06
C LEU A 5 37.02 -5.26 -14.48
N VAL A 6 38.12 -5.98 -14.64
CA VAL A 6 38.68 -6.32 -15.95
C VAL A 6 37.83 -7.45 -16.51
N ILE A 7 36.94 -7.11 -17.42
CA ILE A 7 36.13 -8.08 -18.17
C ILE A 7 37.01 -8.58 -19.32
N ASN A 8 37.40 -9.84 -19.30
CA ASN A 8 38.22 -10.42 -20.37
C ASN A 8 37.39 -10.51 -21.67
N ALA A 9 38.05 -10.47 -22.83
CA ALA A 9 37.38 -10.41 -24.14
C ALA A 9 36.49 -11.63 -24.48
N ASP A 10 36.67 -12.73 -23.74
CA ASP A 10 35.88 -13.96 -23.80
C ASP A 10 34.69 -13.98 -22.82
N GLU A 11 34.57 -13.00 -21.92
CA GLU A 11 33.49 -12.88 -20.94
C GLU A 11 32.24 -12.18 -21.50
N ASN A 12 31.83 -12.56 -22.70
CA ASN A 12 30.60 -12.08 -23.35
C ASN A 12 29.35 -12.34 -22.46
N ILE A 13 29.41 -13.34 -21.58
CA ILE A 13 28.37 -13.62 -20.58
C ILE A 13 28.34 -12.54 -19.49
N LEU A 14 29.49 -12.14 -18.93
CA LEU A 14 29.56 -11.11 -17.89
C LEU A 14 29.18 -9.74 -18.45
N GLN A 15 29.70 -9.39 -19.64
CA GLN A 15 29.31 -8.18 -20.34
C GLN A 15 27.79 -8.14 -20.57
N GLY A 16 27.20 -9.26 -20.98
CA GLY A 16 25.76 -9.38 -21.10
C GLY A 16 25.02 -9.10 -19.78
N TRP A 17 25.50 -9.59 -18.63
CA TRP A 17 24.85 -9.29 -17.34
C TRP A 17 24.93 -7.82 -16.94
N LEU A 18 26.06 -7.15 -17.17
CA LEU A 18 26.22 -5.72 -16.89
C LEU A 18 25.35 -4.86 -17.80
N ASP A 19 25.27 -5.20 -19.08
CA ASP A 19 24.39 -4.53 -20.02
C ASP A 19 22.91 -4.71 -19.63
N LEU A 20 22.52 -5.91 -19.19
CA LEU A 20 21.15 -6.16 -18.71
C LEU A 20 20.84 -5.34 -17.44
N GLN A 21 21.80 -5.25 -16.53
CA GLN A 21 21.67 -4.45 -15.31
C GLN A 21 21.48 -2.97 -15.67
N ARG A 22 22.23 -2.46 -16.64
CA ARG A 22 22.08 -1.09 -17.13
C ARG A 22 20.71 -0.87 -17.80
N VAL A 23 20.27 -1.80 -18.66
CA VAL A 23 18.91 -1.78 -19.23
C VAL A 23 17.86 -1.68 -18.12
N TRP A 24 18.05 -2.40 -17.02
CA TRP A 24 17.15 -2.32 -15.86
C TRP A 24 17.16 -0.92 -15.22
N PHE A 25 18.32 -0.40 -14.84
CA PHE A 25 18.41 0.90 -14.16
C PHE A 25 17.90 2.05 -15.02
N ASP A 26 18.22 2.04 -16.32
CA ASP A 26 17.88 3.13 -17.25
C ASP A 26 16.38 3.14 -17.58
N ASN A 27 15.71 1.99 -17.57
CA ASN A 27 14.34 1.86 -18.08
C ASN A 27 13.30 1.41 -17.03
N ARG A 28 13.66 1.19 -15.75
CA ARG A 28 12.73 0.64 -14.73
C ARG A 28 11.46 1.45 -14.49
N ASN A 29 11.44 2.72 -14.91
CA ASN A 29 10.28 3.61 -14.77
C ASN A 29 9.41 3.66 -16.04
N ASP A 30 9.86 3.08 -17.16
CA ASP A 30 9.14 3.03 -18.44
C ASP A 30 9.03 1.57 -18.91
N PRO A 31 7.86 0.92 -18.70
CA PRO A 31 7.67 -0.48 -19.06
C PRO A 31 7.86 -0.79 -20.54
N ASP A 32 7.54 0.14 -21.45
CA ASP A 32 7.63 -0.10 -22.89
C ASP A 32 9.09 0.00 -23.36
N MET A 33 9.82 1.00 -22.86
CA MET A 33 11.27 1.08 -23.06
C MET A 33 12.01 -0.10 -22.43
N MET A 34 11.58 -0.58 -21.26
CA MET A 34 12.15 -1.78 -20.63
C MET A 34 11.91 -3.03 -21.49
N LYS A 35 10.70 -3.22 -22.02
CA LYS A 35 10.40 -4.34 -22.94
C LYS A 35 11.28 -4.30 -24.19
N ALA A 36 11.40 -3.12 -24.80
CA ALA A 36 12.24 -2.92 -25.97
C ALA A 36 13.72 -3.20 -25.65
N GLY A 37 14.22 -2.67 -24.52
CA GLY A 37 15.58 -2.87 -24.04
C GLY A 37 15.92 -4.33 -23.76
N ILE A 38 15.02 -5.08 -23.11
CA ILE A 38 15.20 -6.52 -22.87
C ILE A 38 15.21 -7.28 -24.21
N ALA A 39 14.31 -6.95 -25.14
CA ALA A 39 14.24 -7.63 -26.44
C ALA A 39 15.51 -7.40 -27.28
N ASP A 40 16.03 -6.18 -27.27
CA ASP A 40 17.28 -5.84 -27.93
C ASP A 40 18.50 -6.50 -27.26
N TRP A 41 18.55 -6.50 -25.92
CA TRP A 41 19.58 -7.20 -25.16
C TRP A 41 19.62 -8.70 -25.48
N GLN A 42 18.46 -9.38 -25.55
CA GLN A 42 18.41 -10.80 -25.91
C GLN A 42 18.91 -11.09 -27.33
N LYS A 43 18.71 -10.16 -28.28
CA LYS A 43 19.26 -10.27 -29.64
C LYS A 43 20.78 -10.10 -29.65
N ARG A 44 21.31 -9.21 -28.81
CA ARG A 44 22.76 -8.96 -28.69
C ARG A 44 23.50 -10.10 -27.97
N TYR A 45 22.84 -10.76 -27.01
CA TYR A 45 23.44 -11.80 -26.17
C TYR A 45 22.69 -13.14 -26.22
N PRO A 46 22.51 -13.78 -27.40
CA PRO A 46 21.65 -14.97 -27.56
C PRO A 46 22.14 -16.20 -26.77
N ASN A 47 23.44 -16.27 -26.48
CA ASN A 47 24.06 -17.36 -25.73
C ASN A 47 24.08 -17.12 -24.20
N ASN A 48 23.71 -15.92 -23.72
CA ASN A 48 23.72 -15.62 -22.30
C ASN A 48 22.63 -16.43 -21.56
N PRO A 49 22.92 -17.02 -20.38
CA PRO A 49 21.92 -17.75 -19.59
C PRO A 49 20.64 -16.93 -19.32
N GLY A 50 20.77 -15.63 -19.05
CA GLY A 50 19.64 -14.72 -18.84
C GLY A 50 18.81 -14.46 -20.10
N ALA A 51 19.37 -14.67 -21.30
CA ALA A 51 18.61 -14.56 -22.55
C ALA A 51 17.73 -15.79 -22.79
N LYS A 52 18.18 -16.97 -22.35
CA LYS A 52 17.42 -18.22 -22.40
C LYS A 52 16.38 -18.31 -21.28
N MET A 53 16.76 -17.88 -20.07
CA MET A 53 15.89 -17.86 -18.90
C MET A 53 16.00 -16.51 -18.20
N LEU A 54 15.05 -15.61 -18.51
CA LEU A 54 15.02 -14.28 -17.92
C LEU A 54 14.74 -14.36 -16.41
N PRO A 55 15.39 -13.52 -15.60
CA PRO A 55 14.99 -13.28 -14.22
C PRO A 55 13.49 -12.96 -14.13
N THR A 56 12.79 -13.52 -13.14
CA THR A 56 11.31 -13.43 -13.00
C THR A 56 10.81 -11.98 -13.04
N GLN A 57 11.55 -11.04 -12.47
CA GLN A 57 11.22 -9.61 -12.51
C GLN A 57 11.12 -9.07 -13.95
N LEU A 58 11.99 -9.52 -14.86
CA LEU A 58 11.99 -9.09 -16.26
C LEU A 58 10.91 -9.83 -17.08
N VAL A 59 10.58 -11.07 -16.70
CA VAL A 59 9.44 -11.80 -17.28
C VAL A 59 8.14 -11.06 -17.00
N ASN A 60 7.96 -10.56 -15.77
CA ASN A 60 6.78 -9.79 -15.38
C ASN A 60 6.63 -8.50 -16.19
N VAL A 61 7.74 -7.79 -16.48
CA VAL A 61 7.70 -6.59 -17.32
C VAL A 61 7.30 -6.91 -18.76
N LYS A 62 7.74 -8.04 -19.31
CA LYS A 62 7.29 -8.46 -20.65
C LYS A 62 5.80 -8.74 -20.73
N ALA A 63 5.27 -9.39 -19.70
CA ALA A 63 3.84 -9.70 -19.60
C ALA A 63 2.99 -8.49 -19.16
N PHE A 64 3.62 -7.39 -18.75
CA PHE A 64 2.94 -6.20 -18.25
C PHE A 64 2.00 -5.62 -19.31
N LYS A 65 0.71 -5.57 -18.98
CA LYS A 65 -0.29 -4.78 -19.69
C LYS A 65 -0.71 -3.65 -18.75
N PRO A 66 -0.65 -2.38 -19.16
CA PRO A 66 -1.17 -1.30 -18.34
C PRO A 66 -2.65 -1.58 -18.06
N ALA A 67 -3.04 -1.50 -16.78
CA ALA A 67 -4.43 -1.63 -16.40
C ALA A 67 -5.22 -0.45 -16.98
N SER A 68 -6.34 -0.71 -17.63
CA SER A 68 -7.27 0.36 -18.01
C SER A 68 -8.07 0.77 -16.79
N THR A 69 -8.11 2.07 -16.50
CA THR A 69 -8.91 2.67 -15.43
C THR A 69 -10.10 3.45 -15.97
N ASN A 70 -10.48 3.19 -17.22
CA ASN A 70 -11.54 3.94 -17.91
C ASN A 70 -12.92 3.70 -17.29
N LYS A 71 -13.17 2.50 -16.74
CA LYS A 71 -14.43 2.15 -16.09
C LYS A 71 -14.19 1.39 -14.80
N ILE A 72 -14.45 2.06 -13.68
CA ILE A 72 -14.17 1.58 -12.33
C ILE A 72 -15.49 1.20 -11.66
N ALA A 73 -15.56 -0.02 -11.14
CA ALA A 73 -16.63 -0.44 -10.25
C ALA A 73 -16.18 -0.33 -8.79
N LEU A 74 -16.88 0.47 -7.99
CA LEU A 74 -16.59 0.68 -6.59
C LEU A 74 -17.61 -0.05 -5.71
N LEU A 75 -17.16 -1.06 -4.98
CA LEU A 75 -17.97 -1.96 -4.16
C LEU A 75 -17.81 -1.58 -2.69
N LEU A 76 -18.82 -0.92 -2.13
CA LEU A 76 -18.79 -0.43 -0.75
C LEU A 76 -20.11 -0.73 -0.03
N PRO A 77 -20.09 -0.97 1.29
CA PRO A 77 -21.32 -1.04 2.07
C PRO A 77 -21.88 0.38 2.23
N LEU A 78 -23.06 0.65 1.68
CA LEU A 78 -23.69 1.97 1.77
C LEU A 78 -24.86 2.02 2.76
N ASN A 79 -25.25 0.88 3.32
CA ASN A 79 -26.25 0.76 4.37
C ASN A 79 -25.72 0.02 5.61
N GLY A 80 -26.50 0.08 6.70
CA GLY A 80 -26.15 -0.52 7.98
C GLY A 80 -25.00 0.19 8.70
N GLN A 81 -24.40 -0.50 9.67
CA GLN A 81 -23.37 0.07 10.56
C GLN A 81 -22.08 0.47 9.80
N ALA A 82 -21.75 -0.24 8.73
CA ALA A 82 -20.54 0.03 7.94
C ALA A 82 -20.69 1.17 6.91
N ALA A 83 -21.90 1.71 6.73
CA ALA A 83 -22.20 2.77 5.76
C ALA A 83 -21.37 4.04 5.95
N VAL A 84 -20.96 4.33 7.19
CA VAL A 84 -20.08 5.48 7.46
C VAL A 84 -18.72 5.31 6.79
N PHE A 85 -18.12 4.13 6.88
CA PHE A 85 -16.83 3.83 6.25
C PHE A 85 -16.95 3.82 4.72
N GLY A 86 -18.00 3.19 4.18
CA GLY A 86 -18.27 3.18 2.75
C GLY A 86 -18.38 4.60 2.18
N ARG A 87 -19.18 5.47 2.80
CA ARG A 87 -19.33 6.87 2.34
C ARG A 87 -18.03 7.67 2.42
N THR A 88 -17.24 7.51 3.49
CA THR A 88 -15.95 8.20 3.62
C THR A 88 -14.96 7.75 2.54
N ILE A 89 -14.87 6.44 2.28
CA ILE A 89 -14.00 5.91 1.23
C ILE A 89 -14.45 6.39 -0.15
N GLN A 90 -15.77 6.38 -0.42
CA GLN A 90 -16.32 6.90 -1.67
C GLN A 90 -15.91 8.36 -1.89
N GLN A 91 -16.08 9.22 -0.88
CA GLN A 91 -15.71 10.63 -0.97
C GLN A 91 -14.21 10.83 -1.24
N GLY A 92 -13.35 10.10 -0.52
CA GLY A 92 -11.90 10.15 -0.73
C GLY A 92 -11.51 9.68 -2.14
N PHE A 93 -12.13 8.61 -2.62
CA PHE A 93 -11.90 8.08 -3.97
C PHE A 93 -12.33 9.08 -5.05
N GLU A 94 -13.52 9.67 -4.94
CA GLU A 94 -14.02 10.68 -5.88
C GLU A 94 -13.15 11.95 -5.88
N ALA A 95 -12.73 12.41 -4.71
CA ALA A 95 -11.83 13.55 -4.59
C ALA A 95 -10.48 13.28 -5.30
N ALA A 96 -9.87 12.12 -5.04
CA ALA A 96 -8.61 11.72 -5.68
C ALA A 96 -8.77 11.52 -7.21
N LYS A 97 -9.91 10.99 -7.67
CA LYS A 97 -10.21 10.84 -9.11
C LYS A 97 -10.24 12.19 -9.83
N ASN A 98 -10.82 13.20 -9.19
CA ASN A 98 -11.05 14.51 -9.79
C ASN A 98 -9.83 15.45 -9.70
N ILE A 99 -9.12 15.43 -8.57
CA ILE A 99 -8.02 16.37 -8.26
C ILE A 99 -6.63 15.73 -8.52
N GLY A 100 -6.58 14.41 -8.65
CA GLY A 100 -5.34 13.64 -8.68
C GLY A 100 -4.76 13.41 -7.29
N THR A 101 -3.69 12.65 -7.23
CA THR A 101 -2.94 12.36 -5.99
C THR A 101 -2.02 13.50 -5.61
N GLN A 102 -2.52 14.75 -5.62
CA GLN A 102 -1.89 15.78 -4.82
C GLN A 102 -1.97 15.32 -3.36
N PRO A 103 -0.87 15.35 -2.59
CA PRO A 103 -0.92 14.97 -1.19
C PRO A 103 -2.00 15.84 -0.52
N VAL A 104 -3.04 15.21 0.01
CA VAL A 104 -3.93 15.87 0.95
C VAL A 104 -3.02 16.26 2.10
N ALA A 105 -2.70 17.55 2.24
CA ALA A 105 -1.90 18.02 3.35
C ALA A 105 -2.57 17.50 4.62
N ALA A 106 -1.85 16.69 5.40
CA ALA A 106 -2.34 16.21 6.67
C ALA A 106 -2.71 17.44 7.50
N GLN A 107 -4.00 17.73 7.58
CA GLN A 107 -4.50 18.82 8.39
C GLN A 107 -4.34 18.32 9.82
N VAL A 108 -3.23 18.70 10.45
CA VAL A 108 -2.95 18.43 11.86
C VAL A 108 -4.19 18.84 12.63
N ALA A 109 -4.83 17.88 13.29
CA ALA A 109 -5.91 18.18 14.21
C ALA A 109 -5.37 19.21 15.20
N ALA A 110 -5.95 20.41 15.19
CA ALA A 110 -5.61 21.44 16.14
C ALA A 110 -5.84 20.87 17.55
N ALA A 111 -4.76 20.81 18.34
CA ALA A 111 -4.87 20.46 19.74
C ALA A 111 -5.86 21.42 20.42
N PRO A 112 -6.84 20.95 21.21
CA PRO A 112 -7.69 21.83 21.98
C PRO A 112 -6.82 22.60 22.99
N ALA A 113 -6.96 23.93 22.97
CA ALA A 113 -6.32 24.82 23.92
C ALA A 113 -6.69 24.42 25.35
N ALA A 114 -5.67 24.30 26.20
CA ALA A 114 -5.84 24.03 27.62
C ALA A 114 -6.34 25.31 28.33
N ASP A 115 -7.62 25.31 28.71
CA ASP A 115 -8.18 26.19 29.73
C ASP A 115 -9.44 25.51 30.30
N VAL A 116 -9.33 24.85 31.46
CA VAL A 116 -10.28 24.90 32.59
C VAL A 116 -9.80 24.00 33.75
N ALA A 117 -9.90 24.55 34.96
CA ALA A 117 -9.44 24.01 36.24
C ALA A 117 -10.18 22.75 36.74
N GLU A 118 -9.48 21.89 37.48
CA GLU A 118 -9.98 20.70 38.17
C GLU A 118 -10.74 21.01 39.49
N GLN A 119 -11.88 20.35 39.70
CA GLN A 119 -12.48 20.00 41.00
C GLN A 119 -12.91 18.51 40.97
N PRO A 120 -12.95 17.76 42.10
CA PRO A 120 -12.80 16.30 42.10
C PRO A 120 -14.09 15.43 42.27
N GLN A 121 -14.13 14.32 41.49
CA GLN A 121 -14.80 12.98 41.66
C GLN A 121 -16.35 12.83 41.71
N PRO A 122 -16.98 11.65 41.44
CA PRO A 122 -16.44 10.27 41.29
C PRO A 122 -16.90 9.44 40.05
N GLN A 123 -16.29 8.25 39.90
CA GLN A 123 -16.36 7.29 38.79
C GLN A 123 -17.70 6.53 38.64
N THR A 124 -18.07 6.20 37.40
CA THR A 124 -18.87 5.02 37.05
C THR A 124 -18.27 4.29 35.84
N VAL A 125 -18.31 2.97 35.93
CA VAL A 125 -17.70 1.95 35.07
C VAL A 125 -18.37 1.79 33.69
N ASP A 126 -17.65 1.10 32.81
CA ASP A 126 -18.02 0.52 31.50
C ASP A 126 -17.68 1.36 30.26
N GLY A 127 -16.66 0.93 29.51
CA GLY A 127 -16.28 1.51 28.22
C GLY A 127 -14.82 1.27 27.84
N VAL A 128 -14.61 0.47 26.80
CA VAL A 128 -13.34 0.18 26.12
C VAL A 128 -12.46 1.42 25.91
N ALA A 129 -11.28 1.43 26.52
CA ALA A 129 -10.31 2.51 26.41
C ALA A 129 -9.38 2.30 25.20
N SER A 130 -9.33 3.31 24.34
CA SER A 130 -8.30 3.49 23.30
C SER A 130 -6.92 3.67 23.97
N PRO A 131 -5.82 3.06 23.48
CA PRO A 131 -4.51 3.09 24.16
C PRO A 131 -3.80 4.46 24.14
N ALA A 132 -4.47 5.53 23.68
CA ALA A 132 -3.88 6.87 23.59
C ALA A 132 -3.94 7.71 24.90
N GLN A 133 -4.35 7.13 26.04
CA GLN A 133 -4.40 7.85 27.32
C GLN A 133 -3.66 7.09 28.42
N ALA A 134 -2.34 7.06 28.32
CA ALA A 134 -1.47 6.83 29.47
C ALA A 134 -0.72 8.14 29.77
N SER A 135 -1.18 8.88 30.78
CA SER A 135 -0.45 10.01 31.33
C SER A 135 0.74 9.49 32.12
N VAL A 136 1.95 9.62 31.57
CA VAL A 136 3.20 9.47 32.33
C VAL A 136 3.50 10.81 32.98
N SER A 137 3.13 10.95 34.24
CA SER A 137 3.57 12.04 35.11
C SER A 137 4.05 11.44 36.41
N ASP A 138 5.30 10.98 36.40
CA ASP A 138 6.19 11.03 37.56
C ASP A 138 7.62 10.74 37.10
N LEU A 139 8.61 11.17 37.89
CA LEU A 139 10.06 11.26 37.62
C LEU A 139 10.53 12.66 37.17
N THR A 140 10.35 13.59 38.09
CA THR A 140 11.21 14.76 38.27
C THR A 140 12.65 14.33 38.58
N GLY A 141 13.57 14.78 37.73
CA GLY A 141 15.01 14.85 38.00
C GLY A 141 15.58 16.00 37.17
N GLU A 142 15.82 17.14 37.82
CA GLU A 142 16.45 18.34 37.25
C GLU A 142 17.87 18.08 36.72
N GLN A 143 18.17 18.52 35.49
CA GLN A 143 19.51 19.01 35.10
C GLN A 143 19.42 19.95 33.87
N PRO A 144 20.28 20.99 33.73
CA PRO A 144 19.95 22.27 33.08
C PRO A 144 20.00 22.31 31.55
N ALA A 145 19.34 23.36 31.05
CA ALA A 145 19.17 23.77 29.67
C ALA A 145 20.48 23.84 28.83
N ALA A 146 20.42 23.23 27.65
CA ALA A 146 21.25 23.55 26.50
C ALA A 146 20.35 23.97 25.32
N GLN A 147 20.70 25.08 24.69
CA GLN A 147 19.98 25.72 23.58
C GLN A 147 19.83 24.82 22.33
N PRO A 148 18.79 25.03 21.50
CA PRO A 148 18.48 24.19 20.34
C PRO A 148 19.48 24.39 19.19
N ALA A 149 20.12 23.30 18.77
CA ALA A 149 20.81 23.22 17.47
C ALA A 149 19.78 22.92 16.36
N PRO A 150 19.96 23.46 15.13
CA PRO A 150 18.95 23.40 14.08
C PRO A 150 18.71 21.96 13.59
N VAL A 151 17.42 21.66 13.46
CA VAL A 151 16.81 20.51 12.80
C VAL A 151 17.52 20.09 11.51
N SER A 152 18.03 18.86 11.48
CA SER A 152 18.31 18.16 10.23
C SER A 152 17.03 17.46 9.81
N THR A 153 16.40 17.98 8.75
CA THR A 153 15.29 17.32 8.05
C THR A 153 15.70 15.92 7.62
N PRO A 154 14.92 14.85 7.92
CA PRO A 154 15.11 13.57 7.27
C PRO A 154 14.90 13.73 5.76
N ALA A 155 15.88 13.20 5.03
CA ALA A 155 15.99 13.27 3.58
C ALA A 155 14.75 12.73 2.87
N ALA A 156 14.45 13.38 1.73
CA ALA A 156 13.52 13.02 0.67
C ALA A 156 12.88 11.62 0.79
N THR A 157 11.62 11.59 1.22
CA THR A 157 10.69 10.51 0.89
C THR A 157 10.71 10.30 -0.62
N THR A 158 10.97 9.07 -1.07
CA THR A 158 10.72 8.64 -2.43
C THR A 158 9.29 9.05 -2.80
N THR A 159 9.16 10.08 -3.65
CA THR A 159 7.88 10.46 -4.23
C THR A 159 7.41 9.24 -5.03
N ALA A 160 6.39 8.54 -4.51
CA ALA A 160 5.63 7.60 -5.31
C ALA A 160 5.22 8.36 -6.58
N VAL A 161 5.57 7.82 -7.75
CA VAL A 161 5.16 8.41 -9.03
C VAL A 161 3.64 8.43 -9.01
N SER A 162 3.06 9.60 -8.79
CA SER A 162 1.64 9.83 -8.76
C SER A 162 1.13 9.59 -10.18
N ALA A 163 0.42 8.47 -10.39
CA ALA A 163 -0.34 8.27 -11.61
C ALA A 163 -1.27 9.49 -11.77
N PRO A 164 -1.28 10.15 -12.95
CA PRO A 164 -2.09 11.34 -13.14
C PRO A 164 -3.57 11.03 -12.90
N ALA A 165 -4.29 12.00 -12.34
CA ALA A 165 -5.74 11.92 -12.19
C ALA A 165 -6.37 11.57 -13.54
N ASN A 166 -7.32 10.63 -13.55
CA ASN A 166 -8.17 10.40 -14.71
C ASN A 166 -9.61 10.84 -14.37
N PRO A 167 -9.91 12.16 -14.43
CA PRO A 167 -11.25 12.65 -14.12
C PRO A 167 -12.30 12.07 -15.08
N SER A 168 -11.89 11.68 -16.30
CA SER A 168 -12.73 11.07 -17.33
C SER A 168 -13.08 9.60 -17.08
N ALA A 169 -12.51 8.97 -16.05
CA ALA A 169 -12.89 7.61 -15.68
C ALA A 169 -14.38 7.54 -15.25
N GLU A 170 -15.13 6.63 -15.86
CA GLU A 170 -16.51 6.31 -15.47
C GLU A 170 -16.45 5.54 -14.14
N LEU A 171 -17.08 6.08 -13.10
CA LEU A 171 -17.18 5.45 -11.79
C LEU A 171 -18.63 4.96 -11.59
N LYS A 172 -18.80 3.65 -11.41
CA LYS A 172 -20.08 3.05 -11.00
C LYS A 172 -19.97 2.49 -9.59
N ILE A 173 -20.92 2.82 -8.74
CA ILE A 173 -20.92 2.42 -7.33
C ILE A 173 -21.94 1.29 -7.14
N TYR A 174 -21.53 0.24 -6.45
CA TYR A 174 -22.35 -0.92 -6.13
C TYR A 174 -22.41 -1.09 -4.61
N ASP A 175 -23.62 -1.12 -4.07
CA ASP A 175 -23.83 -1.31 -2.64
C ASP A 175 -23.73 -2.79 -2.26
N THR A 176 -22.66 -3.16 -1.57
CA THR A 176 -22.43 -4.54 -1.14
C THR A 176 -23.25 -4.96 0.08
N SER A 177 -24.08 -4.06 0.63
CA SER A 177 -25.01 -4.36 1.73
C SER A 177 -26.43 -4.65 1.27
N SER A 178 -26.77 -4.34 0.01
CA SER A 178 -28.12 -4.51 -0.53
C SER A 178 -28.29 -5.79 -1.37
N GLN A 179 -27.21 -6.37 -1.88
CA GLN A 179 -27.25 -7.55 -2.76
C GLN A 179 -26.09 -8.51 -2.47
N PRO A 180 -26.24 -9.82 -2.72
CA PRO A 180 -25.14 -10.79 -2.66
C PRO A 180 -24.00 -10.40 -3.60
N LEU A 181 -22.76 -10.63 -3.17
CA LEU A 181 -21.58 -10.20 -3.93
C LEU A 181 -21.49 -10.86 -5.31
N SER A 182 -21.90 -12.13 -5.43
CA SER A 182 -21.89 -12.85 -6.71
C SER A 182 -22.76 -12.18 -7.79
N GLN A 183 -23.90 -11.61 -7.40
CA GLN A 183 -24.78 -10.88 -8.31
C GLN A 183 -24.14 -9.55 -8.72
N ILE A 184 -23.54 -8.83 -7.75
CA ILE A 184 -22.82 -7.58 -8.02
C ILE A 184 -21.67 -7.84 -9.00
N LEU A 185 -20.84 -8.86 -8.77
CA LEU A 185 -19.72 -9.18 -9.66
C LEU A 185 -20.19 -9.53 -11.08
N SER A 186 -21.29 -10.26 -11.20
CA SER A 186 -21.89 -10.57 -12.51
C SER A 186 -22.38 -9.31 -13.22
N GLN A 187 -23.02 -8.39 -12.49
CA GLN A 187 -23.47 -7.10 -13.01
C GLN A 187 -22.29 -6.22 -13.44
N VAL A 188 -21.26 -6.14 -12.61
CA VAL A 188 -20.02 -5.39 -12.89
C VAL A 188 -19.34 -5.90 -14.17
N GLN A 189 -19.32 -7.23 -14.36
CA GLN A 189 -18.79 -7.84 -15.57
C GLN A 189 -19.61 -7.47 -16.81
N GLN A 190 -20.95 -7.49 -16.72
CA GLN A 190 -21.85 -7.06 -17.81
C GLN A 190 -21.71 -5.57 -18.12
N ASP A 191 -21.49 -4.76 -17.10
CA ASP A 191 -21.24 -3.33 -17.22
C ASP A 191 -19.89 -3.01 -17.88
N GLY A 192 -19.02 -4.01 -18.01
CA GLY A 192 -17.73 -3.90 -18.68
C GLY A 192 -16.70 -3.10 -17.88
N ALA A 193 -16.78 -3.14 -16.54
CA ALA A 193 -15.77 -2.50 -15.70
C ALA A 193 -14.38 -3.10 -15.96
N SER A 194 -13.38 -2.26 -16.12
CA SER A 194 -12.00 -2.68 -16.37
C SER A 194 -11.26 -3.05 -15.08
N ILE A 195 -11.69 -2.46 -13.96
CA ILE A 195 -11.17 -2.75 -12.62
C ILE A 195 -12.28 -2.61 -11.58
N VAL A 196 -12.20 -3.46 -10.56
CA VAL A 196 -13.07 -3.44 -9.38
C VAL A 196 -12.27 -2.98 -8.18
N VAL A 197 -12.79 -2.03 -7.43
CA VAL A 197 -12.23 -1.55 -6.15
C VAL A 197 -13.22 -1.92 -5.05
N GLY A 198 -12.78 -2.68 -4.07
CA GLY A 198 -13.63 -3.35 -3.09
C GLY A 198 -13.75 -4.86 -3.36
N PRO A 199 -14.48 -5.60 -2.51
CA PRO A 199 -15.30 -5.11 -1.41
C PRO A 199 -14.48 -4.69 -0.17
N LEU A 200 -15.13 -4.04 0.79
CA LEU A 200 -14.54 -3.56 2.04
C LEU A 200 -14.67 -4.56 3.21
N LEU A 201 -15.83 -5.21 3.34
CA LEU A 201 -16.08 -6.08 4.49
C LEU A 201 -15.41 -7.44 4.30
N LYS A 202 -14.83 -7.98 5.38
CA LYS A 202 -14.01 -9.20 5.36
C LYS A 202 -14.78 -10.41 4.82
N ASN A 203 -16.05 -10.56 5.23
CA ASN A 203 -16.95 -11.60 4.71
C ASN A 203 -17.09 -11.52 3.18
N ASN A 204 -17.24 -10.33 2.62
CA ASN A 204 -17.35 -10.14 1.18
C ASN A 204 -16.01 -10.41 0.47
N VAL A 205 -14.87 -10.09 1.09
CA VAL A 205 -13.55 -10.46 0.54
C VAL A 205 -13.38 -11.97 0.51
N GLU A 206 -13.86 -12.70 1.51
CA GLU A 206 -13.84 -14.17 1.50
C GLU A 206 -14.78 -14.76 0.44
N GLU A 207 -15.95 -14.16 0.21
CA GLU A 207 -16.85 -14.54 -0.88
C GLU A 207 -16.23 -14.28 -2.26
N LEU A 208 -15.50 -13.17 -2.43
CA LEU A 208 -14.77 -12.86 -3.66
C LEU A 208 -13.78 -13.97 -4.03
N LEU A 209 -13.07 -14.54 -3.05
CA LEU A 209 -12.13 -15.64 -3.28
C LEU A 209 -12.84 -16.93 -3.70
N LYS A 210 -14.09 -17.13 -3.26
CA LYS A 210 -14.90 -18.29 -3.67
C LYS A 210 -15.53 -18.11 -5.05
N SER A 211 -15.68 -16.88 -5.53
CA SER A 211 -16.41 -16.58 -6.76
C SER A 211 -15.65 -16.90 -8.06
N ASN A 212 -14.33 -17.07 -8.00
CA ASN A 212 -13.44 -17.25 -9.16
C ASN A 212 -13.68 -16.22 -10.27
N THR A 213 -13.90 -14.96 -9.88
CA THR A 213 -14.16 -13.88 -10.85
C THR A 213 -12.98 -13.68 -11.80
N PRO A 214 -13.22 -13.45 -13.10
CA PRO A 214 -12.17 -13.06 -14.04
C PRO A 214 -11.81 -11.57 -13.95
N LEU A 215 -12.55 -10.79 -13.16
CA LEU A 215 -12.34 -9.35 -13.00
C LEU A 215 -11.03 -9.08 -12.24
N ASN A 216 -10.33 -8.00 -12.61
CA ASN A 216 -9.21 -7.49 -11.83
C ASN A 216 -9.76 -6.75 -10.61
N VAL A 217 -9.42 -7.20 -9.41
CA VAL A 217 -9.98 -6.68 -8.17
C VAL A 217 -8.90 -6.16 -7.23
N LEU A 218 -9.08 -4.94 -6.74
CA LEU A 218 -8.36 -4.37 -5.61
C LEU A 218 -9.29 -4.39 -4.40
N ALA A 219 -9.24 -5.45 -3.61
CA ALA A 219 -10.02 -5.58 -2.39
C ALA A 219 -9.54 -4.58 -1.34
N LEU A 220 -10.48 -3.94 -0.62
CA LEU A 220 -10.16 -2.90 0.37
C LEU A 220 -9.95 -3.45 1.79
N ASN A 221 -9.72 -4.76 1.87
CA ASN A 221 -9.44 -5.49 3.09
C ASN A 221 -8.76 -6.81 2.71
N GLN A 222 -8.26 -7.52 3.71
CA GLN A 222 -7.59 -8.81 3.55
C GLN A 222 -8.38 -9.93 4.25
N PRO A 223 -8.43 -11.14 3.67
CA PRO A 223 -8.97 -12.32 4.36
C PRO A 223 -8.06 -12.73 5.54
N GLU A 224 -8.54 -13.61 6.41
CA GLU A 224 -7.64 -14.22 7.42
C GLU A 224 -6.52 -15.04 6.78
N ASN A 225 -6.86 -15.77 5.71
CA ASN A 225 -5.93 -16.60 4.97
C ASN A 225 -5.69 -15.99 3.59
N ILE A 226 -4.52 -15.38 3.41
CA ILE A 226 -4.17 -14.72 2.15
C ILE A 226 -3.81 -15.79 1.11
N GLU A 227 -4.61 -15.85 0.04
CA GLU A 227 -4.30 -16.61 -1.16
C GLU A 227 -3.81 -15.65 -2.25
N ASN A 228 -2.67 -15.98 -2.88
CA ASN A 228 -2.13 -15.19 -3.98
C ASN A 228 -2.87 -15.52 -5.29
N ARG A 229 -3.59 -14.53 -5.84
CA ARG A 229 -4.29 -14.66 -7.12
C ARG A 229 -3.83 -13.57 -8.06
N VAL A 230 -3.59 -13.96 -9.32
CA VAL A 230 -3.04 -13.06 -10.35
C VAL A 230 -3.91 -11.83 -10.63
N ASN A 231 -5.22 -11.94 -10.40
CA ASN A 231 -6.21 -10.89 -10.65
C ASN A 231 -6.77 -10.23 -9.38
N ILE A 232 -6.23 -10.54 -8.19
CA ILE A 232 -6.71 -9.97 -6.92
C ILE A 232 -5.55 -9.42 -6.11
N CYS A 233 -5.62 -8.13 -5.81
CA CYS A 233 -4.73 -7.44 -4.87
C CYS A 233 -5.52 -7.06 -3.62
N TYR A 234 -4.84 -7.01 -2.48
CA TYR A 234 -5.42 -6.57 -1.21
C TYR A 234 -4.80 -5.23 -0.81
N PHE A 235 -5.64 -4.26 -0.48
CA PHE A 235 -5.27 -2.97 0.06
C PHE A 235 -6.02 -2.75 1.36
N ALA A 236 -5.38 -3.10 2.47
CA ALA A 236 -5.96 -3.04 3.81
C ALA A 236 -5.16 -2.07 4.69
N LEU A 237 -5.85 -1.38 5.59
CA LEU A 237 -5.21 -0.74 6.74
C LEU A 237 -5.00 -1.81 7.81
N SER A 238 -3.97 -2.62 7.57
CA SER A 238 -3.64 -3.84 8.31
C SER A 238 -2.79 -3.50 9.53
N PRO A 239 -3.21 -3.83 10.77
CA PRO A 239 -2.37 -3.61 11.95
C PRO A 239 -1.02 -4.32 11.87
N GLU A 240 -0.92 -5.40 11.09
CA GLU A 240 0.33 -6.10 10.84
C GLU A 240 1.32 -5.27 10.02
N ASP A 241 0.84 -4.48 9.07
CA ASP A 241 1.69 -3.58 8.30
C ASP A 241 2.14 -2.38 9.16
N GLU A 242 1.24 -1.86 10.01
CA GLU A 242 1.61 -0.85 11.02
C GLU A 242 2.63 -1.39 12.02
N ALA A 243 2.50 -2.64 12.48
CA ALA A 243 3.45 -3.28 13.37
C ALA A 243 4.82 -3.48 12.72
N ARG A 244 4.86 -3.84 11.42
CA ARG A 244 6.11 -3.92 10.64
C ARG A 244 6.76 -2.55 10.49
N ASP A 245 5.98 -1.52 10.22
CA ASP A 245 6.49 -0.15 10.10
C ASP A 245 6.99 0.37 11.44
N ALA A 246 6.29 0.11 12.54
CA ALA A 246 6.75 0.39 13.89
C ALA A 246 8.07 -0.34 14.20
N ALA A 247 8.20 -1.62 13.84
CA ALA A 247 9.44 -2.38 14.05
C ALA A 247 10.62 -1.82 13.25
N ARG A 248 10.40 -1.41 11.99
CA ARG A 248 11.42 -0.70 11.19
C ARG A 248 11.81 0.60 11.85
N HIS A 249 10.84 1.40 12.28
CA HIS A 249 11.09 2.67 12.95
C HIS A 249 11.90 2.51 14.24
N ILE A 250 11.55 1.54 15.09
CA ILE A 250 12.28 1.19 16.32
C ILE A 250 13.73 0.78 16.01
N ARG A 251 13.93 -0.03 14.96
CA ARG A 251 15.26 -0.45 14.51
C ARG A 251 16.09 0.71 13.96
N ASP A 252 15.49 1.60 13.19
CA ASP A 252 16.15 2.78 12.61
C ASP A 252 16.60 3.75 13.72
N GLN A 253 15.92 3.73 14.87
CA GLN A 253 16.34 4.42 16.10
C GLN A 253 17.42 3.67 16.90
N GLY A 254 17.91 2.52 16.42
CA GLY A 254 18.96 1.72 17.05
C GLY A 254 18.51 0.90 18.27
N LYS A 255 17.21 0.76 18.52
CA LYS A 255 16.69 -0.03 19.65
C LYS A 255 16.78 -1.52 19.34
N GLN A 256 17.22 -2.33 20.31
CA GLN A 256 17.48 -3.76 20.14
C GLN A 256 16.56 -4.68 20.96
N ALA A 257 15.89 -4.16 21.99
CA ALA A 257 15.02 -4.92 22.88
C ALA A 257 13.67 -4.21 23.08
N PRO A 258 12.80 -4.18 22.06
CA PRO A 258 11.45 -3.63 22.20
C PRO A 258 10.58 -4.54 23.07
N LEU A 259 9.80 -3.94 23.97
CA LEU A 259 8.68 -4.62 24.64
C LEU A 259 7.43 -4.43 23.79
N VAL A 260 6.75 -5.53 23.45
CA VAL A 260 5.50 -5.50 22.69
C VAL A 260 4.36 -5.94 23.61
N LEU A 261 3.33 -5.11 23.72
CA LEU A 261 2.11 -5.42 24.46
C LEU A 261 0.99 -5.67 23.44
N ILE A 262 0.48 -6.89 23.44
CA ILE A 262 -0.58 -7.33 22.52
C ILE A 262 -1.83 -7.71 23.32
N PRO A 263 -3.04 -7.49 22.77
CA PRO A 263 -4.24 -8.06 23.35
C PRO A 263 -4.17 -9.59 23.28
N ARG A 264 -4.71 -10.27 24.29
CA ARG A 264 -4.75 -11.74 24.31
C ARG A 264 -5.90 -12.27 23.45
N SER A 265 -5.75 -12.13 22.14
CA SER A 265 -6.73 -12.54 21.13
C SER A 265 -6.02 -12.89 19.82
N SER A 266 -6.75 -13.45 18.85
CA SER A 266 -6.22 -13.74 17.52
C SER A 266 -5.68 -12.50 16.79
N LEU A 267 -6.17 -11.30 17.13
CA LEU A 267 -5.61 -10.06 16.60
C LEU A 267 -4.21 -9.78 17.14
N GLY A 268 -3.96 -10.09 18.41
CA GLY A 268 -2.64 -9.90 19.02
C GLY A 268 -1.62 -10.94 18.59
N ASP A 269 -2.06 -12.15 18.23
CA ASP A 269 -1.18 -13.22 17.75
C ASP A 269 -0.69 -13.01 16.30
N ARG A 270 -1.34 -12.13 15.53
CA ARG A 270 -1.07 -11.87 14.10
C ARG A 270 0.05 -10.85 13.87
#